data_AF-A0A524FFY7-F1
#
_entry.id   AF-A0A524FFY7-F1
#
_cell.length_a   1.000
_cell.length_b   1.000
_cell.length_c   1.000
_cell.angle_alpha   90.00
_cell.angle_beta   90.00
_cell.angle_gamma   90.00
#
_symmetry.space_group_name_H-M   'P 1'
#
loop_
_entity.id
_entity.type
_entity.pdbx_description
1 polymer ?
#
loop_
_entity_poly.entity_id
_entity_poly.type
_entity_poly.pdbx_seq_one_letter_code
_entity_poly.pdbx_strand_id
1 'polypeptide(L)'
;MTIYSISVITSSGYPYYNKDIRDLPEGIKLYQRFFDFTEIENTPYNPNGAVFELNAGLVSALFGFAKNLNKEIRTLEFKSVKRENDKENLEEKNKYKGNVLITAQTETYLLHKSVRAKIDLIYNSIISHKIPLQSAEIINENEEKKIIDILTDASARNRVNNHKKDIQNLSKKFLTETGKYGLFNIIITSFDLSPIAVFGEKYTFKEIEIILRNMGDIPNIRPMEWEHRQSFYKDNQLWVYLINSAIGVTVDGLFEPYFYLLFTDFESYLGEFPAKLTNSFNYILG
;
A
#
# COMPACT_ATOMS: atom_id res chain seq x y z
N MET A 1 3.28 -3.76 9.87
CA MET A 1 1.95 -3.19 9.57
C MET A 1 2.17 -1.73 9.22
N THR A 2 1.66 -1.32 8.06
CA THR A 2 2.05 -0.11 7.30
C THR A 2 0.85 0.78 6.94
N ILE A 3 -0.36 0.31 7.26
CA ILE A 3 -1.63 1.05 7.21
C ILE A 3 -2.05 1.30 8.66
N TYR A 4 -2.32 2.55 9.00
CA TYR A 4 -2.52 3.02 10.38
C TYR A 4 -3.98 3.25 10.72
N SER A 5 -4.77 3.72 9.76
CA SER A 5 -6.19 3.96 9.95
C SER A 5 -6.94 3.84 8.64
N ILE A 6 -8.23 3.56 8.77
CA ILE A 6 -9.20 3.58 7.68
C ILE A 6 -10.45 4.31 8.14
N SER A 7 -11.03 5.12 7.26
CA SER A 7 -12.31 5.79 7.49
C SER A 7 -13.22 5.63 6.29
N VAL A 8 -14.50 5.40 6.53
CA VAL A 8 -15.55 5.37 5.52
C VAL A 8 -16.47 6.55 5.80
N ILE A 9 -16.62 7.41 4.80
CA ILE A 9 -17.32 8.69 4.90
C ILE A 9 -18.32 8.76 3.75
N THR A 10 -19.51 9.29 4.00
CA THR A 10 -20.42 9.63 2.89
C THR A 10 -19.87 10.82 2.10
N SER A 11 -20.28 10.99 0.84
CA SER A 11 -19.91 12.20 0.08
C SER A 11 -20.41 13.50 0.70
N SER A 12 -21.46 13.44 1.55
CA SER A 12 -21.94 14.58 2.34
C SER A 12 -21.08 14.91 3.56
N GLY A 13 -20.00 14.15 3.80
CA GLY A 13 -19.08 14.36 4.92
C GLY A 13 -19.52 13.70 6.24
N TYR A 14 -20.53 12.84 6.23
CA TYR A 14 -20.94 12.10 7.43
C TYR A 14 -19.97 10.94 7.68
N PRO A 15 -19.33 10.87 8.87
CA PRO A 15 -18.44 9.77 9.22
C PRO A 15 -19.26 8.52 9.55
N TYR A 16 -19.17 7.50 8.71
CA TYR A 16 -19.90 6.24 8.90
C TYR A 16 -19.08 5.22 9.72
N TYR A 17 -17.79 5.11 9.44
CA TYR A 17 -16.88 4.21 10.16
C TYR A 17 -15.48 4.80 10.25
N ASN A 18 -14.81 4.59 11.38
CA ASN A 18 -13.40 4.90 11.55
C ASN A 18 -12.74 3.84 12.42
N LYS A 19 -11.56 3.37 12.00
CA LYS A 19 -10.76 2.43 12.77
C LYS A 19 -9.29 2.78 12.73
N ASP A 20 -8.73 2.96 13.92
CA ASP A 20 -7.29 2.98 14.12
C ASP A 20 -6.79 1.53 14.21
N ILE A 21 -5.92 1.18 13.26
CA ILE A 21 -5.29 -0.13 13.12
C ILE A 21 -4.01 -0.19 13.97
N ARG A 22 -3.28 0.92 14.04
CA ARG A 22 -2.04 1.07 14.82
C ARG A 22 -1.75 2.55 15.07
N ASP A 23 -1.05 2.83 16.17
CA ASP A 23 -0.54 4.16 16.48
C ASP A 23 0.30 4.77 15.36
N LEU A 24 0.09 6.06 15.13
CA LEU A 24 0.84 6.84 14.16
C LEU A 24 2.28 7.06 14.66
N PRO A 25 3.29 6.73 13.84
CA PRO A 25 4.67 7.05 14.16
C PRO A 25 4.93 8.55 14.15
N GLU A 26 5.70 9.03 15.12
CA GLU A 26 6.10 10.43 15.23
C GLU A 26 7.20 10.81 14.23
N GLY A 27 7.16 12.03 13.73
CA GLY A 27 8.24 12.63 12.95
C GLY A 27 8.44 12.07 11.54
N ILE A 28 7.49 11.28 11.01
CA ILE A 28 7.58 10.73 9.66
C ILE A 28 6.47 11.26 8.75
N LYS A 29 6.75 11.27 7.44
CA LYS A 29 5.73 11.56 6.42
C LYS A 29 4.84 10.34 6.21
N LEU A 30 3.54 10.56 6.19
CA LEU A 30 2.53 9.55 5.88
C LEU A 30 1.66 10.05 4.73
N TYR A 31 1.08 9.11 3.99
CA TYR A 31 0.07 9.43 2.98
C TYR A 31 -1.33 9.29 3.55
N GLN A 32 -2.14 10.33 3.39
CA GLN A 32 -3.60 10.24 3.45
C GLN A 32 -4.09 9.93 2.04
N ARG A 33 -4.55 8.70 1.82
CA ARG A 33 -5.07 8.26 0.53
C ARG A 33 -6.59 8.39 0.53
N PHE A 34 -7.13 8.77 -0.62
CA PHE A 34 -8.55 8.97 -0.85
C PHE A 34 -8.99 8.05 -1.99
N PHE A 35 -10.06 7.30 -1.76
CA PHE A 35 -10.63 6.34 -2.68
C PHE A 35 -12.11 6.67 -2.86
N ASP A 36 -12.42 7.23 -4.02
CA ASP A 36 -13.75 7.68 -4.38
C ASP A 36 -14.54 6.55 -5.04
N PHE A 37 -15.69 6.24 -4.45
CA PHE A 37 -16.68 5.26 -4.88
C PHE A 37 -18.04 5.93 -5.14
N THR A 38 -18.02 7.17 -5.61
CA THR A 38 -19.21 7.94 -5.98
C THR A 38 -19.68 7.55 -7.37
N GLU A 39 -20.98 7.29 -7.51
CA GLU A 39 -21.66 7.11 -8.80
C GLU A 39 -21.56 8.43 -9.61
N ILE A 40 -21.02 8.36 -10.83
CA ILE A 40 -20.90 9.57 -11.65
C ILE A 40 -22.29 9.92 -12.20
N GLU A 41 -22.90 10.97 -11.66
CA GLU A 41 -23.95 11.68 -12.37
C GLU A 41 -23.30 12.51 -13.51
N ASN A 42 -23.76 12.31 -14.75
CA ASN A 42 -23.40 13.14 -15.90
C ASN A 42 -23.98 14.56 -15.73
N THR A 43 -23.49 15.32 -14.76
CA THR A 43 -23.81 16.73 -14.61
C THR A 43 -22.86 17.54 -15.48
N PRO A 44 -23.38 18.40 -16.38
CA PRO A 44 -22.52 19.23 -17.21
C PRO A 44 -21.73 20.20 -16.33
N TYR A 45 -20.41 20.02 -16.30
CA TYR A 45 -19.47 20.90 -15.62
C TYR A 45 -19.56 22.32 -16.21
N ASN A 46 -20.05 23.29 -15.45
CA ASN A 46 -20.14 24.68 -15.89
C ASN A 46 -18.83 25.42 -15.53
N PRO A 47 -17.94 25.72 -16.49
CA PRO A 47 -16.55 26.10 -16.18
C PRO A 47 -16.36 27.55 -15.75
N ASN A 48 -17.36 28.41 -15.89
CA ASN A 48 -17.12 29.84 -16.14
C ASN A 48 -17.36 30.80 -14.96
N GLY A 49 -17.30 30.37 -13.70
CA GLY A 49 -17.39 31.36 -12.61
C GLY A 49 -17.24 30.92 -11.16
N ALA A 50 -16.87 29.67 -10.87
CA ALA A 50 -16.80 29.19 -9.49
C ALA A 50 -15.47 28.54 -9.10
N VAL A 51 -14.51 28.39 -10.03
CA VAL A 51 -13.28 27.62 -9.77
C VAL A 51 -12.40 28.31 -8.73
N PHE A 52 -12.31 29.65 -8.77
CA PHE A 52 -11.54 30.40 -7.79
C PHE A 52 -12.18 30.34 -6.41
N GLU A 53 -13.49 30.54 -6.31
CA GLU A 53 -14.25 30.49 -5.06
C GLU A 53 -14.21 29.08 -4.44
N LEU A 54 -14.32 28.03 -5.25
CA LEU A 54 -14.22 26.64 -4.81
C LEU A 54 -12.80 26.31 -4.32
N ASN A 55 -11.77 26.75 -5.05
CA ASN A 55 -10.38 26.56 -4.61
C ASN A 55 -10.10 27.33 -3.32
N ALA A 56 -10.55 28.57 -3.20
CA ALA A 56 -10.40 29.38 -1.99
C ALA A 56 -11.14 28.76 -0.80
N GLY A 57 -12.37 28.26 -1.02
CA GLY A 57 -13.14 27.54 -0.03
C GLY A 57 -12.45 26.26 0.45
N LEU A 58 -11.93 25.45 -0.48
CA LEU A 58 -11.18 24.24 -0.17
C LEU A 58 -9.90 24.54 0.63
N VAL A 59 -9.09 25.50 0.17
CA VAL A 59 -7.84 25.89 0.85
C VAL A 59 -8.13 26.42 2.25
N SER A 60 -9.14 27.29 2.40
CA SER A 60 -9.55 27.83 3.70
C SER A 60 -10.03 26.74 4.66
N ALA A 61 -10.87 25.81 4.18
CA ALA A 61 -11.36 24.69 4.97
C ALA A 61 -10.21 23.76 5.42
N LEU A 62 -9.30 23.42 4.51
CA LEU A 62 -8.14 22.58 4.81
C LEU A 62 -7.18 23.26 5.80
N PHE A 63 -6.95 24.58 5.66
CA PHE A 63 -6.10 25.33 6.58
C PHE A 63 -6.71 25.41 7.98
N GLY A 64 -8.01 25.69 8.08
CA GLY A 64 -8.74 25.67 9.34
C GLY A 64 -8.72 24.30 10.01
N PHE A 65 -8.91 23.24 9.22
CA PHE A 65 -8.83 21.85 9.68
C PHE A 65 -7.43 21.48 10.21
N ALA A 66 -6.38 21.82 9.45
CA ALA A 66 -5.00 21.55 9.84
C ALA A 66 -4.63 22.20 11.17
N LYS A 67 -5.03 23.47 11.35
CA LYS A 67 -4.84 24.22 12.60
C LYS A 67 -5.53 23.54 13.78
N ASN A 68 -6.76 23.06 13.60
CA ASN A 68 -7.51 22.38 14.66
C ASN A 68 -6.95 21.01 15.04
N LEU A 69 -6.26 20.33 14.11
CA LEU A 69 -5.59 19.06 14.37
C LEU A 69 -4.13 19.19 14.82
N ASN A 70 -3.62 20.42 15.00
CA ASN A 70 -2.21 20.68 15.24
C ASN A 70 -1.29 20.02 14.17
N LYS A 71 -1.73 20.04 12.92
CA LYS A 71 -1.00 19.50 11.77
C LYS A 71 -0.62 20.63 10.81
N GLU A 72 0.50 20.45 10.10
CA GLU A 72 0.97 21.36 9.07
C GLU A 72 0.68 20.76 7.69
N ILE A 73 -0.14 21.43 6.87
CA ILE A 73 -0.30 21.08 5.45
C ILE A 73 0.78 21.83 4.67
N ARG A 74 1.80 21.11 4.20
CA ARG A 74 2.89 21.70 3.40
C ARG A 74 2.61 21.71 1.90
N THR A 75 1.93 20.68 1.40
CA THR A 75 1.70 20.49 -0.03
C THR A 75 0.36 19.77 -0.24
N LEU A 76 -0.45 20.29 -1.18
CA LEU A 76 -1.60 19.61 -1.74
C LEU A 76 -1.28 19.33 -3.21
N GLU A 77 -1.21 18.07 -3.59
CA GLU A 77 -0.92 17.67 -4.96
C GLU A 77 -2.19 17.15 -5.62
N PHE A 78 -2.61 17.78 -6.72
CA PHE A 78 -3.71 17.32 -7.55
C PHE A 78 -3.15 16.80 -8.86
N LYS A 79 -3.50 15.58 -9.23
CA LYS A 79 -3.25 15.07 -10.58
C LYS A 79 -4.41 15.49 -11.46
N SER A 80 -4.12 16.21 -12.55
CA SER A 80 -5.13 16.53 -13.55
C SER A 80 -5.69 15.23 -14.12
N VAL A 81 -7.01 15.08 -14.09
CA VAL A 81 -7.69 13.98 -14.78
C VAL A 81 -7.57 14.28 -16.27
N LYS A 82 -6.73 13.53 -17.00
CA LYS A 82 -6.65 13.65 -18.46
C LYS A 82 -8.06 13.53 -19.05
N ARG A 83 -8.51 14.56 -19.76
CA ARG A 83 -9.74 14.51 -20.58
C ARG A 83 -9.36 14.06 -21.98
N GLU A 84 -8.94 12.80 -22.14
CA GLU A 84 -8.66 12.24 -23.47
C GLU A 84 -9.45 10.94 -23.62
N ASN A 85 -10.60 10.99 -24.31
CA ASN A 85 -11.32 9.84 -24.89
C ASN A 85 -11.36 8.51 -24.09
N ASP A 86 -11.41 8.57 -22.76
CA ASP A 86 -11.42 7.41 -21.87
C ASP A 86 -12.81 6.76 -21.82
N LYS A 87 -13.22 6.08 -22.89
CA LYS A 87 -14.31 5.10 -22.77
C LYS A 87 -13.93 3.93 -21.84
N GLU A 88 -12.63 3.63 -21.70
CA GLU A 88 -12.16 2.49 -20.90
C GLU A 88 -12.20 2.74 -19.37
N ASN A 89 -12.07 3.98 -18.88
CA ASN A 89 -12.12 4.27 -17.42
C ASN A 89 -13.51 4.69 -16.91
N LEU A 90 -14.45 5.06 -17.80
CA LEU A 90 -15.81 5.45 -17.42
C LEU A 90 -16.68 4.24 -17.03
N GLU A 91 -16.42 3.06 -17.62
CA GLU A 91 -17.16 1.83 -17.31
C GLU A 91 -16.89 1.29 -15.91
N GLU A 92 -15.70 1.50 -15.33
CA GLU A 92 -15.42 1.11 -13.94
C GLU A 92 -16.12 2.03 -12.93
N LYS A 93 -16.21 3.34 -13.22
CA LYS A 93 -16.82 4.32 -12.31
C LYS A 93 -18.35 4.26 -12.29
N ASN A 94 -18.98 3.77 -13.36
CA ASN A 94 -20.43 3.56 -13.44
C ASN A 94 -20.91 2.29 -12.70
N LYS A 95 -20.01 1.55 -12.02
CA LYS A 95 -20.37 0.32 -11.27
C LYS A 95 -20.58 0.54 -9.78
N TYR A 96 -20.17 1.68 -9.24
CA TYR A 96 -20.28 1.93 -7.81
C TYR A 96 -21.71 2.29 -7.45
N LYS A 97 -22.18 1.71 -6.35
CA LYS A 97 -23.50 2.03 -5.80
C LYS A 97 -23.30 3.18 -4.80
N GLY A 98 -24.00 4.29 -5.00
CA GLY A 98 -24.07 5.39 -4.05
C GLY A 98 -22.82 6.27 -3.97
N ASN A 99 -22.70 7.02 -2.88
CA ASN A 99 -21.72 8.10 -2.72
C ASN A 99 -20.85 7.90 -1.48
N VAL A 100 -19.76 7.14 -1.64
CA VAL A 100 -18.86 6.75 -0.55
C VAL A 100 -17.43 7.19 -0.83
N LEU A 101 -16.80 7.80 0.16
CA LEU A 101 -15.38 8.10 0.20
C LEU A 101 -14.72 7.22 1.27
N ILE A 102 -13.79 6.37 0.84
CA ILE A 102 -12.94 5.63 1.77
C ILE A 102 -11.57 6.30 1.83
N THR A 103 -11.05 6.51 3.03
CA THR A 103 -9.73 7.10 3.23
C THR A 103 -8.86 6.18 4.07
N ALA A 104 -7.55 6.17 3.81
CA ALA A 104 -6.60 5.36 4.57
C ALA A 104 -5.29 6.10 4.79
N GLN A 105 -4.72 5.97 6.00
CA GLN A 105 -3.39 6.48 6.32
C GLN A 105 -2.34 5.38 6.15
N THR A 106 -1.33 5.63 5.32
CA THR A 106 -0.33 4.61 4.98
C THR A 106 1.09 5.15 4.98
N GLU A 107 2.04 4.23 5.04
CA GLU A 107 3.43 4.48 4.63
C GLU A 107 3.53 5.00 3.19
N THR A 108 4.58 5.78 2.92
CA THR A 108 4.78 6.44 1.61
C THR A 108 5.22 5.47 0.52
N TYR A 109 5.90 4.39 0.88
CA TYR A 109 6.45 3.41 -0.06
C TYR A 109 5.45 2.35 -0.53
N LEU A 110 4.23 2.31 0.03
CA LEU A 110 3.23 1.32 -0.40
C LEU A 110 2.76 1.62 -1.83
N LEU A 111 2.64 0.55 -2.62
CA LEU A 111 2.17 0.63 -4.00
C LEU A 111 0.72 1.08 -4.04
N HIS A 112 0.43 2.20 -4.71
CA HIS A 112 -0.92 2.75 -4.76
C HIS A 112 -1.95 1.78 -5.35
N LYS A 113 -1.58 1.06 -6.42
CA LYS A 113 -2.46 0.06 -7.04
C LYS A 113 -2.81 -1.07 -6.08
N SER A 114 -1.85 -1.54 -5.29
CA SER A 114 -2.07 -2.60 -4.31
C SER A 114 -2.95 -2.15 -3.15
N VAL A 115 -2.69 -0.95 -2.60
CA VAL A 115 -3.57 -0.37 -1.57
C VAL A 115 -4.98 -0.14 -2.12
N ARG A 116 -5.12 0.36 -3.35
CA ARG A 116 -6.41 0.51 -4.03
C ARG A 116 -7.17 -0.83 -4.09
N ALA A 117 -6.51 -1.90 -4.50
CA ALA A 117 -7.13 -3.23 -4.58
C ALA A 117 -7.63 -3.73 -3.22
N LYS A 118 -6.91 -3.48 -2.11
CA LYS A 118 -7.40 -3.77 -0.74
C LYS A 118 -8.68 -3.00 -0.43
N ILE A 119 -8.70 -1.71 -0.76
CA ILE A 119 -9.84 -0.84 -0.48
C ILE A 119 -11.04 -1.20 -1.38
N ASP A 120 -10.81 -1.55 -2.65
CA ASP A 120 -11.85 -2.05 -3.55
C ASP A 120 -12.45 -3.37 -3.00
N LEU A 121 -11.61 -4.26 -2.44
CA LEU A 121 -12.09 -5.49 -1.82
C LEU A 121 -12.97 -5.20 -0.59
N ILE A 122 -12.56 -4.27 0.28
CA ILE A 122 -13.36 -3.83 1.44
C ILE A 122 -14.68 -3.20 0.98
N TYR A 123 -14.63 -2.33 -0.03
CA TYR A 123 -15.82 -1.72 -0.59
C TYR A 123 -16.78 -2.78 -1.12
N ASN A 124 -16.30 -3.65 -2.01
CA ASN A 124 -17.13 -4.66 -2.66
C ASN A 124 -17.72 -5.65 -1.65
N SER A 125 -16.91 -6.14 -0.70
CA SER A 125 -17.33 -7.22 0.19
C SER A 125 -18.12 -6.78 1.43
N ILE A 126 -18.02 -5.51 1.83
CA ILE A 126 -18.63 -5.02 3.08
C ILE A 126 -19.48 -3.78 2.83
N ILE A 127 -18.89 -2.73 2.26
CA ILE A 127 -19.51 -1.40 2.22
C ILE A 127 -20.65 -1.34 1.22
N SER A 128 -20.47 -1.91 0.01
CA SER A 128 -21.40 -1.79 -1.11
C SER A 128 -22.80 -2.34 -0.79
N HIS A 129 -22.89 -3.31 0.12
CA HIS A 129 -24.13 -3.95 0.55
C HIS A 129 -24.91 -3.15 1.60
N LYS A 130 -24.29 -2.13 2.21
CA LYS A 130 -24.87 -1.30 3.28
C LYS A 130 -25.25 0.10 2.79
N ILE A 131 -25.33 0.28 1.47
CA ILE A 131 -25.64 1.57 0.85
C ILE A 131 -27.16 1.66 0.66
N PRO A 132 -27.82 2.75 1.09
CA PRO A 132 -27.24 3.98 1.66
C PRO A 132 -26.69 3.79 3.08
N LEU A 133 -25.53 4.39 3.36
CA LEU A 133 -24.88 4.31 4.67
C LEU A 133 -25.75 4.97 5.76
N GLN A 134 -26.53 4.16 6.47
CA GLN A 134 -27.41 4.59 7.56
C GLN A 134 -26.88 4.13 8.91
N SER A 135 -27.19 4.88 9.96
CA SER A 135 -26.71 4.63 11.33
C SER A 135 -27.19 3.30 11.95
N ALA A 136 -28.22 2.66 11.39
CA ALA A 136 -28.74 1.37 11.88
C ALA A 136 -27.93 0.15 11.37
N GLU A 137 -27.26 0.27 10.23
CA GLU A 137 -26.44 -0.80 9.65
C GLU A 137 -24.98 -0.52 9.97
N ILE A 138 -24.54 -0.83 11.19
CA ILE A 138 -23.15 -0.61 11.62
C ILE A 138 -22.26 -1.77 11.13
N ILE A 139 -20.98 -1.49 10.90
CA ILE A 139 -19.96 -2.53 10.70
C ILE A 139 -19.86 -3.38 11.96
N ASN A 140 -20.19 -4.67 11.85
CA ASN A 140 -20.13 -5.58 12.98
C ASN A 140 -18.70 -6.07 13.25
N GLU A 141 -18.48 -6.77 14.38
CA GLU A 141 -17.14 -7.23 14.79
C GLU A 141 -16.48 -8.18 13.77
N ASN A 142 -17.27 -9.02 13.08
CA ASN A 142 -16.74 -9.94 12.07
C ASN A 142 -16.30 -9.19 10.80
N GLU A 143 -17.07 -8.19 10.38
CA GLU A 143 -16.74 -7.31 9.26
C GLU A 143 -15.52 -6.45 9.60
N GLU A 144 -15.44 -5.91 10.81
CA GLU A 144 -14.26 -5.18 11.30
C GLU A 144 -13.02 -6.06 11.29
N LYS A 145 -13.11 -7.29 11.83
CA LYS A 145 -12.00 -8.23 11.79
C LYS A 145 -11.56 -8.51 10.35
N LYS A 146 -12.51 -8.69 9.43
CA LYS A 146 -12.22 -8.88 8.01
C LYS A 146 -11.51 -7.66 7.40
N ILE A 147 -11.94 -6.44 7.73
CA ILE A 147 -11.25 -5.21 7.32
C ILE A 147 -9.80 -5.21 7.81
N ILE A 148 -9.60 -5.51 9.10
CA ILE A 148 -8.26 -5.58 9.69
C ILE A 148 -7.41 -6.65 9.00
N ASP A 149 -7.96 -7.84 8.76
CA ASP A 149 -7.25 -8.95 8.11
C ASP A 149 -6.81 -8.59 6.68
N ILE A 150 -7.67 -7.92 5.91
CA ILE A 150 -7.35 -7.41 4.56
C ILE A 150 -6.25 -6.33 4.63
N LEU A 151 -6.42 -5.32 5.49
CA LEU A 151 -5.47 -4.21 5.58
C LEU A 151 -4.09 -4.65 6.06
N THR A 152 -4.02 -5.70 6.86
CA THR A 152 -2.78 -6.18 7.51
C THR A 152 -2.11 -7.35 6.79
N ASP A 153 -2.69 -7.82 5.67
CA ASP A 153 -2.21 -8.97 4.90
C ASP A 153 -2.15 -10.25 5.75
N ALA A 154 -3.16 -10.48 6.60
CA ALA A 154 -3.15 -11.57 7.57
C ALA A 154 -2.92 -12.94 6.92
N SER A 155 -3.57 -13.22 5.80
CA SER A 155 -3.41 -14.47 5.02
C SER A 155 -1.96 -14.66 4.54
N ALA A 156 -1.37 -13.61 3.97
CA ALA A 156 0.01 -13.64 3.47
C ALA A 156 1.01 -13.86 4.61
N ARG A 157 0.80 -13.18 5.75
CA ARG A 157 1.62 -13.32 6.96
C ARG A 157 1.53 -14.72 7.57
N ASN A 158 0.32 -15.27 7.66
CA ASN A 158 0.09 -16.61 8.18
C ASN A 158 0.81 -17.67 7.35
N ARG A 159 0.72 -17.59 6.01
CA ARG A 159 1.41 -18.53 5.11
C ARG A 159 2.93 -18.48 5.24
N VAL A 160 3.52 -17.28 5.33
CA VAL A 160 4.96 -17.12 5.55
C VAL A 160 5.36 -17.62 6.94
N ASN A 161 4.56 -17.36 7.97
CA ASN A 161 4.84 -17.81 9.32
C ASN A 161 4.79 -19.35 9.45
N ASN A 162 3.87 -20.02 8.75
CA ASN A 162 3.77 -21.48 8.71
C ASN A 162 5.03 -22.14 8.14
N HIS A 163 5.72 -21.47 7.21
CA HIS A 163 6.95 -21.98 6.58
C HIS A 163 8.22 -21.28 7.09
N LYS A 164 8.13 -20.57 8.21
CA LYS A 164 9.19 -19.68 8.70
C LYS A 164 10.53 -20.38 8.89
N LYS A 165 10.53 -21.61 9.41
CA LYS A 165 11.77 -22.38 9.66
C LYS A 165 12.51 -22.72 8.36
N ASP A 166 11.78 -23.20 7.36
CA ASP A 166 12.35 -23.61 6.07
C ASP A 166 12.91 -22.41 5.31
N ILE A 167 12.13 -21.33 5.27
CA ILE A 167 12.56 -20.06 4.68
C ILE A 167 13.78 -19.52 5.43
N GLN A 168 13.79 -19.53 6.76
CA GLN A 168 14.93 -19.05 7.54
C GLN A 168 16.21 -19.85 7.27
N ASN A 169 16.11 -21.18 7.17
CA ASN A 169 17.25 -22.04 6.85
C ASN A 169 17.78 -21.77 5.43
N LEU A 170 16.87 -21.59 4.47
CA LEU A 170 17.22 -21.27 3.09
C LEU A 170 17.86 -19.87 2.97
N SER A 171 17.27 -18.86 3.62
CA SER A 171 17.81 -17.50 3.69
C SER A 171 19.22 -17.46 4.28
N LYS A 172 19.51 -18.24 5.32
CA LYS A 172 20.86 -18.31 5.91
C LYS A 172 21.90 -18.83 4.91
N LYS A 173 21.57 -19.87 4.13
CA LYS A 173 22.45 -20.40 3.07
C LYS A 173 22.73 -19.31 2.03
N PHE A 174 21.68 -18.67 1.53
CA PHE A 174 21.78 -17.59 0.57
C PHE A 174 22.60 -16.39 1.04
N LEU A 175 22.42 -15.96 2.28
CA LEU A 175 23.21 -14.88 2.90
C LEU A 175 24.68 -15.26 3.08
N THR A 176 24.97 -16.52 3.40
CA THR A 176 26.35 -17.00 3.54
C THR A 176 27.06 -17.09 2.19
N GLU A 177 26.36 -17.60 1.17
CA GLU A 177 26.88 -17.72 -0.20
C GLU A 177 27.09 -16.35 -0.86
N THR A 178 26.14 -15.43 -0.67
CA THR A 178 26.08 -14.17 -1.43
C THR A 178 26.52 -12.96 -0.63
N GLY A 179 26.76 -13.11 0.67
CA GLY A 179 27.25 -12.01 1.51
C GLY A 179 28.60 -11.44 1.06
N LYS A 180 29.45 -12.26 0.44
CA LYS A 180 30.72 -11.79 -0.18
C LYS A 180 30.49 -10.87 -1.39
N TYR A 181 29.32 -10.92 -2.01
CA TYR A 181 28.90 -10.08 -3.13
C TYR A 181 28.00 -8.93 -2.67
N GLY A 182 27.99 -8.62 -1.37
CA GLY A 182 27.33 -7.44 -0.80
C GLY A 182 25.90 -7.66 -0.31
N LEU A 183 25.30 -8.86 -0.43
CA LEU A 183 23.96 -9.15 0.11
C LEU A 183 23.98 -9.27 1.64
N PHE A 184 23.18 -8.48 2.33
CA PHE A 184 23.15 -8.52 3.81
C PHE A 184 21.76 -8.71 4.42
N ASN A 185 20.69 -8.41 3.70
CA ASN A 185 19.33 -8.68 4.14
C ASN A 185 18.45 -9.20 2.99
N ILE A 186 17.56 -10.13 3.30
CA ILE A 186 16.50 -10.65 2.42
C ILE A 186 15.17 -10.38 3.11
N ILE A 187 14.23 -9.74 2.42
CA ILE A 187 12.92 -9.38 2.96
C ILE A 187 11.84 -10.06 2.14
N ILE A 188 10.83 -10.60 2.81
CA ILE A 188 9.56 -10.98 2.17
C ILE A 188 8.54 -9.92 2.55
N THR A 189 7.87 -9.37 1.55
CA THR A 189 6.77 -8.41 1.74
C THR A 189 5.48 -8.94 1.13
N SER A 190 4.35 -8.39 1.56
CA SER A 190 3.06 -8.54 0.88
C SER A 190 3.07 -7.81 -0.47
N PHE A 191 1.97 -7.94 -1.21
CA PHE A 191 1.78 -7.37 -2.54
C PHE A 191 1.72 -5.84 -2.58
N ASP A 192 1.54 -5.18 -1.43
CA ASP A 192 1.62 -3.73 -1.29
C ASP A 192 2.99 -3.23 -0.78
N LEU A 193 3.96 -4.13 -0.67
CA LEU A 193 5.32 -3.94 -0.12
C LEU A 193 5.41 -3.81 1.40
N SER A 194 4.36 -4.17 2.13
CA SER A 194 4.44 -4.20 3.60
C SER A 194 5.36 -5.34 4.06
N PRO A 195 6.40 -5.05 4.86
CA PRO A 195 7.30 -6.11 5.35
C PRO A 195 6.57 -7.19 6.15
N ILE A 196 6.83 -8.46 5.81
CA ILE A 196 6.29 -9.66 6.47
C ILE A 196 7.38 -10.37 7.26
N ALA A 197 8.54 -10.60 6.64
CA ALA A 197 9.68 -11.28 7.25
C ALA A 197 10.99 -10.62 6.83
N VAL A 198 11.95 -10.54 7.77
CA VAL A 198 13.29 -10.00 7.56
C VAL A 198 14.30 -11.08 7.92
N PHE A 199 15.24 -11.35 7.02
CA PHE A 199 16.35 -12.26 7.20
C PHE A 199 17.66 -11.49 7.00
N GLY A 200 18.70 -11.86 7.75
CA GLY A 200 19.96 -11.12 7.82
C GLY A 200 20.07 -10.29 9.10
N GLU A 201 21.28 -9.80 9.38
CA GLU A 201 21.62 -9.20 10.68
C GLU A 201 21.96 -7.71 10.59
N LYS A 202 22.11 -7.15 9.38
CA LYS A 202 22.53 -5.74 9.22
C LYS A 202 21.42 -4.76 9.58
N TYR A 203 20.18 -5.03 9.15
CA TYR A 203 19.02 -4.17 9.42
C TYR A 203 17.85 -4.91 10.06
N THR A 204 17.24 -4.27 11.05
CA THR A 204 16.01 -4.70 11.72
C THR A 204 14.76 -4.26 10.93
N PHE A 205 13.59 -4.80 11.29
CA PHE A 205 12.30 -4.39 10.69
C PHE A 205 12.08 -2.88 10.65
N LYS A 206 12.38 -2.17 11.74
CA LYS A 206 12.18 -0.71 11.82
C LYS A 206 13.12 0.03 10.87
N GLU A 207 14.34 -0.46 10.70
CA GLU A 207 15.33 0.14 9.81
C GLU A 207 15.00 -0.12 8.34
N ILE A 208 14.46 -1.31 8.04
CA ILE A 208 13.92 -1.62 6.71
C ILE A 208 12.81 -0.63 6.34
N GLU A 209 11.86 -0.33 7.22
CA GLU A 209 10.81 0.67 6.94
C GLU A 209 11.41 2.06 6.63
N ILE A 210 12.46 2.48 7.34
CA ILE A 210 13.17 3.74 7.06
C ILE A 210 13.81 3.71 5.67
N ILE A 211 14.46 2.60 5.31
CA ILE A 211 15.09 2.43 3.99
C ILE A 211 14.03 2.45 2.88
N LEU A 212 12.89 1.78 3.07
CA LEU A 212 11.84 1.74 2.04
C LEU A 212 11.26 3.12 1.77
N ARG A 213 11.11 3.98 2.81
CA ARG A 213 10.68 5.38 2.65
C ARG A 213 11.60 6.22 1.77
N ASN A 214 12.88 5.84 1.66
CA ASN A 214 13.90 6.56 0.91
C ASN A 214 14.11 6.05 -0.53
N MET A 215 13.36 5.04 -0.99
CA MET A 215 13.53 4.47 -2.34
C MET A 215 12.93 5.33 -3.47
N GLY A 216 12.09 6.31 -3.14
CA GLY A 216 11.33 7.07 -4.13
C GLY A 216 10.28 6.20 -4.84
N ASP A 217 10.05 6.48 -6.13
CA ASP A 217 9.02 5.79 -6.93
C ASP A 217 9.43 4.37 -7.32
N ILE A 218 8.58 3.42 -6.95
CA ILE A 218 8.76 2.00 -7.24
C ILE A 218 8.05 1.67 -8.56
N PRO A 219 8.75 1.11 -9.56
CA PRO A 219 8.16 0.82 -10.86
C PRO A 219 7.19 -0.36 -10.75
N ASN A 220 6.34 -0.51 -11.75
CA ASN A 220 5.56 -1.74 -11.89
C ASN A 220 6.47 -2.86 -12.37
N ILE A 221 6.59 -3.94 -11.59
CA ILE A 221 7.48 -5.07 -11.87
C ILE A 221 6.63 -6.25 -12.33
N ARG A 222 6.94 -6.80 -13.51
CA ARG A 222 6.16 -7.94 -14.04
C ARG A 222 6.42 -9.21 -13.22
N PRO A 223 5.52 -10.20 -13.26
CA PRO A 223 5.71 -11.46 -12.55
C PRO A 223 7.04 -12.14 -12.92
N MET A 224 7.77 -12.65 -11.92
CA MET A 224 9.10 -13.28 -12.05
C MET A 224 10.22 -12.36 -12.57
N GLU A 225 9.96 -11.07 -12.73
CA GLU A 225 10.98 -10.07 -13.07
C GLU A 225 11.45 -9.33 -11.81
N TRP A 226 12.59 -8.67 -11.93
CA TRP A 226 13.15 -7.85 -10.87
C TRP A 226 13.69 -6.53 -11.40
N GLU A 227 13.64 -5.53 -10.54
CA GLU A 227 14.18 -4.20 -10.75
C GLU A 227 15.02 -3.82 -9.54
N HIS A 228 15.85 -2.78 -9.64
CA HIS A 228 16.55 -2.26 -8.47
C HIS A 228 16.33 -0.76 -8.29
N ARG A 229 16.38 -0.33 -7.04
CA ARG A 229 16.31 1.07 -6.63
C ARG A 229 17.43 1.38 -5.66
N GLN A 230 17.95 2.58 -5.77
CA GLN A 230 18.85 3.14 -4.77
C GLN A 230 18.03 3.61 -3.57
N SER A 231 18.59 3.40 -2.38
CA SER A 231 18.07 3.97 -1.13
C SER A 231 19.20 4.40 -0.21
N PHE A 232 18.83 4.93 0.95
CA PHE A 232 19.75 5.52 1.93
C PHE A 232 19.37 5.13 3.36
N TYR A 233 20.39 4.86 4.18
CA TYR A 233 20.26 4.72 5.62
C TYR A 233 21.48 5.29 6.35
N LYS A 234 21.26 6.26 7.26
CA LYS A 234 22.33 6.97 7.98
C LYS A 234 23.45 7.42 7.04
N ASP A 235 23.06 8.10 5.96
CA ASP A 235 23.94 8.61 4.89
C ASP A 235 24.69 7.55 4.05
N ASN A 236 24.44 6.25 4.29
CA ASN A 236 24.99 5.18 3.47
C ASN A 236 24.04 4.85 2.32
N GLN A 237 24.58 4.82 1.10
CA GLN A 237 23.88 4.34 -0.08
C GLN A 237 23.79 2.82 -0.08
N LEU A 238 22.67 2.31 -0.57
CA LEU A 238 22.45 0.88 -0.75
C LEU A 238 21.55 0.63 -1.96
N TRP A 239 21.60 -0.59 -2.49
CA TRP A 239 20.67 -1.05 -3.52
C TRP A 239 19.64 -2.00 -2.93
N VAL A 240 18.38 -1.75 -3.28
CA VAL A 240 17.24 -2.62 -3.00
C VAL A 240 16.79 -3.22 -4.32
N TYR A 241 17.04 -4.50 -4.50
CA TYR A 241 16.46 -5.28 -5.59
C TYR A 241 15.04 -5.67 -5.19
N LEU A 242 14.06 -5.36 -6.02
CA LEU A 242 12.66 -5.70 -5.83
C LEU A 242 12.29 -6.79 -6.84
N ILE A 243 11.79 -7.92 -6.35
CA ILE A 243 11.46 -9.07 -7.18
C ILE A 243 9.99 -9.37 -7.00
N ASN A 244 9.22 -9.39 -8.09
CA ASN A 244 7.84 -9.84 -8.06
C ASN A 244 7.83 -11.37 -8.13
N SER A 245 7.44 -12.04 -7.04
CA SER A 245 7.55 -13.50 -6.93
C SER A 245 6.59 -14.27 -7.86
N ALA A 246 5.57 -13.62 -8.41
CA ALA A 246 4.47 -14.26 -9.15
C ALA A 246 3.68 -15.34 -8.39
N ILE A 247 3.99 -15.56 -7.10
CA ILE A 247 3.25 -16.46 -6.22
C ILE A 247 2.71 -15.67 -5.04
N GLY A 248 1.64 -16.16 -4.44
CA GLY A 248 0.93 -15.37 -3.45
C GLY A 248 -0.17 -16.13 -2.77
N VAL A 249 -0.91 -15.41 -1.94
CA VAL A 249 -2.20 -15.88 -1.44
C VAL A 249 -3.31 -15.30 -2.31
N THR A 250 -4.47 -15.95 -2.30
CA THR A 250 -5.68 -15.38 -2.87
C THR A 250 -6.65 -15.11 -1.73
N VAL A 251 -7.09 -13.86 -1.60
CA VAL A 251 -8.05 -13.43 -0.57
C VAL A 251 -9.30 -12.96 -1.30
N ASP A 252 -10.41 -13.68 -1.16
CA ASP A 252 -11.71 -13.33 -1.75
C ASP A 252 -11.63 -12.97 -3.26
N GLY A 253 -10.82 -13.72 -4.01
CA GLY A 253 -10.61 -13.53 -5.45
C GLY A 253 -9.53 -12.52 -5.83
N LEU A 254 -8.99 -11.75 -4.88
CA LEU A 254 -7.81 -10.91 -5.09
C LEU A 254 -6.54 -11.75 -4.95
N PHE A 255 -5.77 -11.85 -6.02
CA PHE A 255 -4.44 -12.47 -5.97
C PHE A 255 -3.40 -11.48 -5.45
N GLU A 256 -2.73 -11.85 -4.35
CA GLU A 256 -1.77 -11.02 -3.63
C GLU A 256 -0.37 -11.63 -3.74
N PRO A 257 0.42 -11.29 -4.78
CA PRO A 257 1.76 -11.81 -4.94
C PRO A 257 2.71 -11.28 -3.87
N TYR A 258 3.67 -12.10 -3.43
CA TYR A 258 4.75 -11.61 -2.59
C TYR A 258 5.75 -10.78 -3.41
N PHE A 259 6.41 -9.83 -2.75
CA PHE A 259 7.68 -9.31 -3.26
C PHE A 259 8.83 -9.78 -2.38
N TYR A 260 9.93 -10.14 -3.03
CA TYR A 260 11.19 -10.42 -2.36
C TYR A 260 12.11 -9.23 -2.57
N LEU A 261 12.62 -8.69 -1.47
CA LEU A 261 13.55 -7.57 -1.52
C LEU A 261 14.93 -8.04 -1.09
N LEU A 262 15.95 -7.74 -1.89
CA LEU A 262 17.33 -8.03 -1.58
C LEU A 262 18.06 -6.72 -1.33
N PHE A 263 18.57 -6.56 -0.12
CA PHE A 263 19.30 -5.36 0.27
C PHE A 263 20.79 -5.65 0.21
N THR A 264 21.48 -4.80 -0.54
CA THR A 264 22.89 -5.00 -0.88
C THR A 264 23.69 -3.73 -0.71
N ASP A 265 25.01 -3.88 -0.60
CA ASP A 265 25.90 -2.73 -0.66
C ASP A 265 25.75 -2.04 -2.02
N PHE A 266 25.99 -0.73 -2.06
CA PHE A 266 25.92 0.03 -3.31
C PHE A 266 26.85 -0.60 -4.37
N GLU A 267 26.42 -0.59 -5.64
CA GLU A 267 27.12 -1.22 -6.78
C GLU A 267 27.27 -2.75 -6.73
N SER A 268 26.63 -3.44 -5.77
CA SER A 268 26.63 -4.90 -5.74
C SER A 268 25.87 -5.49 -6.92
N TYR A 269 26.52 -6.31 -7.75
CA TYR A 269 25.88 -7.03 -8.85
C TYR A 269 25.50 -8.45 -8.44
N LEU A 270 24.20 -8.75 -8.41
CA LEU A 270 23.69 -10.05 -7.99
C LEU A 270 23.55 -11.08 -9.13
N GLY A 271 23.74 -10.70 -10.39
CA GLY A 271 23.62 -11.61 -11.53
C GLY A 271 22.31 -12.42 -11.54
N GLU A 272 22.40 -13.74 -11.65
CA GLU A 272 21.25 -14.67 -11.65
C GLU A 272 20.66 -14.95 -10.25
N PHE A 273 21.27 -14.41 -9.20
CA PHE A 273 20.88 -14.72 -7.83
C PHE A 273 19.41 -14.40 -7.49
N PRO A 274 18.83 -13.25 -7.92
CA PRO A 274 17.42 -12.97 -7.71
C PRO A 274 16.50 -14.10 -8.21
N ALA A 275 16.81 -14.68 -9.38
CA ALA A 275 16.03 -15.78 -9.95
C ALA A 275 16.17 -17.08 -9.14
N LYS A 276 17.40 -17.42 -8.70
CA LYS A 276 17.65 -18.61 -7.87
C LYS A 276 16.93 -18.55 -6.53
N LEU A 277 17.00 -17.39 -5.86
CA LEU A 277 16.27 -17.15 -4.62
C LEU A 277 14.77 -17.24 -4.83
N THR A 278 14.25 -16.59 -5.86
CA THR A 278 12.82 -16.59 -6.19
C THR A 278 12.31 -18.00 -6.41
N ASN A 279 12.96 -18.81 -7.25
CA ASN A 279 12.55 -20.20 -7.48
C ASN A 279 12.53 -21.03 -6.18
N SER A 280 13.52 -20.81 -5.31
CA SER A 280 13.65 -21.60 -4.08
C SER A 280 12.63 -21.20 -3.01
N PHE A 281 12.33 -19.89 -2.90
CA PHE A 281 11.27 -19.39 -2.02
C PHE A 281 9.91 -19.79 -2.55
N ASN A 282 9.72 -19.70 -3.88
CA ASN A 282 8.47 -20.07 -4.54
C ASN A 282 8.13 -21.54 -4.39
N TYR A 283 9.13 -22.42 -4.33
CA TYR A 283 8.89 -23.84 -4.06
C TYR A 283 8.28 -24.09 -2.67
N ILE A 284 8.58 -23.23 -1.69
CA ILE A 284 8.08 -23.34 -0.32
C ILE A 284 6.74 -22.61 -0.14
N LEU A 285 6.63 -21.43 -0.76
CA LEU A 285 5.49 -20.54 -0.61
C LEU A 285 4.41 -20.70 -1.69
N GLY A 286 4.70 -21.46 -2.75
CA GLY A 286 3.79 -21.79 -3.85
C GLY A 286 2.63 -22.67 -3.41
#